data_AF-A0A2E3ZK80-F1
#
_entry.id   AF-A0A2E3ZK80-F1
#
_cell.length_a   1.000
_cell.length_b   1.000
_cell.length_c   1.000
_cell.angle_alpha   90.00
_cell.angle_beta   90.00
_cell.angle_gamma   90.00
#
_symmetry.space_group_name_H-M   'P 1'
#
loop_
_entity.id
_entity.type
_entity.pdbx_description
1 polymer ?
#
loop_
_entity_poly.entity_id
_entity_poly.type
_entity_poly.pdbx_seq_one_letter_code
_entity_poly.pdbx_strand_id
1 'polypeptide(L)'
;MISFRELKHSFFGILLLVRFSAQGLNYFENNLPAFWRSYWAAIFSFPLYIGIIILQTPNSMILVGPLSIVIIYIAAYLLGWFSMPFIMFYVCRGINREDNFYQYFIVYNWATLFQITFMAAITICTKLNIFHPGIAGIFIFIAIAMILIYQAYIAHLALEVSRLGALAIVILDLTIGLLIEGWATKLLLGQGVFGG
;
A
#
# COMPACT_ATOMS: atom_id res chain seq x y z
N MET A 1 7.21 4.75 -20.42
CA MET A 1 5.73 4.86 -20.34
C MET A 1 5.16 3.46 -20.24
N ILE A 2 4.07 3.26 -19.47
CA ILE A 2 3.41 1.95 -19.38
C ILE A 2 2.56 1.69 -20.63
N SER A 3 2.63 0.47 -21.18
CA SER A 3 1.78 0.10 -22.32
C SER A 3 0.40 -0.38 -21.87
N PHE A 4 -0.62 -0.24 -22.72
CA PHE A 4 -1.96 -0.76 -22.42
C PHE A 4 -1.98 -2.30 -22.24
N ARG A 5 -1.09 -3.00 -22.96
CA ARG A 5 -0.89 -4.44 -22.82
C ARG A 5 -0.39 -4.77 -21.42
N GLU A 6 0.68 -4.12 -20.98
CA GLU A 6 1.28 -4.30 -19.66
C GLU A 6 0.28 -3.97 -18.53
N LEU A 7 -0.53 -2.93 -18.71
CA LEU A 7 -1.61 -2.60 -17.79
C LEU A 7 -2.63 -3.75 -17.68
N LYS A 8 -3.13 -4.27 -18.81
CA LYS A 8 -4.04 -5.44 -18.82
C LYS A 8 -3.43 -6.67 -18.15
N HIS A 9 -2.17 -6.99 -18.46
CA HIS A 9 -1.48 -8.13 -17.84
C HIS A 9 -1.35 -7.94 -16.32
N SER A 10 -1.00 -6.73 -15.87
CA SER A 10 -0.87 -6.42 -14.44
C SER A 10 -2.20 -6.60 -13.71
N PHE A 11 -3.29 -6.05 -14.24
CA PHE A 11 -4.63 -6.24 -13.67
C PHE A 11 -5.05 -7.71 -13.63
N PHE A 12 -4.83 -8.44 -14.72
CA PHE A 12 -5.19 -9.86 -14.78
C PHE A 12 -4.35 -10.70 -13.81
N GLY A 13 -3.04 -10.42 -13.71
CA GLY A 13 -2.14 -11.05 -12.76
C GLY A 13 -2.57 -10.83 -11.31
N ILE A 14 -2.92 -9.59 -10.95
CA ILE A 14 -3.47 -9.27 -9.61
C ILE A 14 -4.77 -10.01 -9.35
N LEU A 15 -5.70 -10.06 -10.32
CA LEU A 15 -6.97 -10.79 -10.13
C LEU A 15 -6.76 -12.29 -9.87
N LEU A 16 -5.77 -12.90 -10.51
CA LEU A 16 -5.37 -14.28 -10.22
C LEU A 16 -4.78 -14.42 -8.81
N LEU A 17 -3.92 -13.50 -8.40
CA LEU A 17 -3.32 -13.51 -7.06
C LEU A 17 -4.35 -13.30 -5.95
N VAL A 18 -5.37 -12.45 -6.17
CA VAL A 18 -6.50 -12.26 -5.24
C VAL A 18 -7.29 -13.56 -5.04
N ARG A 19 -7.33 -14.42 -6.06
CA ARG A 19 -7.91 -15.77 -5.97
C ARG A 19 -6.93 -16.81 -5.43
N PHE A 20 -5.81 -16.38 -4.84
CA PHE A 20 -4.74 -17.25 -4.36
C PHE A 20 -4.19 -18.20 -5.43
N SER A 21 -4.16 -17.76 -6.70
CA SER A 21 -3.56 -18.52 -7.79
C SER A 21 -2.13 -18.05 -8.05
N ALA A 22 -1.16 -18.96 -7.88
CA ALA A 22 0.25 -18.68 -8.09
C ALA A 22 0.59 -18.28 -9.54
N GLN A 23 -0.23 -18.69 -10.50
CA GLN A 23 -0.07 -18.37 -11.92
C GLN A 23 -0.08 -16.87 -12.20
N GLY A 24 -0.63 -16.05 -11.30
CA GLY A 24 -0.63 -14.60 -11.42
C GLY A 24 0.78 -14.00 -11.50
N LEU A 25 1.79 -14.63 -10.90
CA LEU A 25 3.18 -14.14 -10.99
C LEU A 25 3.76 -14.20 -12.41
N ASN A 26 3.29 -15.13 -13.25
CA ASN A 26 3.76 -15.27 -14.63
C ASN A 26 3.45 -14.06 -15.51
N TYR A 27 2.59 -13.15 -15.03
CA TYR A 27 2.23 -11.91 -15.71
C TYR A 27 3.19 -10.76 -15.41
N PHE A 28 4.14 -10.96 -14.50
CA PHE A 28 5.05 -9.91 -14.06
C PHE A 28 6.50 -10.28 -14.39
N GLU A 29 7.15 -9.35 -15.10
CA GLU A 29 8.56 -9.43 -15.42
C GLU A 29 9.44 -9.25 -14.17
N ASN A 30 10.69 -9.70 -14.24
CA ASN A 30 11.67 -9.54 -13.17
C ASN A 30 12.88 -8.72 -13.65
N ASN A 31 12.69 -7.42 -13.87
CA ASN A 31 13.75 -6.53 -14.33
C ASN A 31 13.56 -5.08 -13.83
N LEU A 32 14.66 -4.33 -13.82
CA LEU A 32 14.70 -2.95 -13.35
C LEU A 32 13.78 -1.99 -14.14
N PRO A 33 13.71 -2.04 -15.48
CA PRO A 33 12.75 -1.21 -16.22
C PRO A 33 11.29 -1.47 -15.82
N ALA A 34 10.88 -2.73 -15.65
CA ALA A 34 9.53 -3.10 -15.23
C ALA A 34 9.22 -2.63 -13.81
N PHE A 35 10.21 -2.69 -12.91
CA PHE A 35 10.11 -2.14 -11.56
C PHE A 35 9.73 -0.66 -11.58
N TRP A 36 10.42 0.18 -12.35
CA TRP A 36 10.07 1.60 -12.43
C TRP A 36 8.71 1.85 -13.10
N ARG A 37 8.31 1.03 -14.08
CA ARG A 37 6.98 1.14 -14.69
C ARG A 37 5.86 0.76 -13.72
N SER A 38 6.10 -0.11 -12.75
CA SER A 38 5.08 -0.48 -11.75
C SER A 38 4.63 0.68 -10.87
N TYR A 39 5.44 1.75 -10.72
CA TYR A 39 5.05 2.97 -9.99
C TYR A 39 3.96 3.80 -10.69
N TRP A 40 3.54 3.44 -11.91
CA TRP A 40 2.27 3.93 -12.43
C TRP A 40 1.09 3.57 -11.53
N ALA A 41 1.19 2.47 -10.77
CA ALA A 41 0.24 2.12 -9.73
C ALA A 41 0.11 3.25 -8.69
N ALA A 42 1.23 3.85 -8.27
CA ALA A 42 1.27 4.99 -7.36
C ALA A 42 0.61 6.24 -7.96
N ILE A 43 0.72 6.45 -9.26
CA ILE A 43 0.06 7.60 -9.91
C ILE A 43 -1.44 7.37 -9.93
N PHE A 44 -1.90 6.16 -10.27
CA PHE A 44 -3.33 5.83 -10.31
C PHE A 44 -4.00 5.81 -8.94
N SER A 45 -3.27 5.44 -7.88
CA SER A 45 -3.81 5.46 -6.52
C SER A 45 -3.86 6.85 -5.89
N PHE A 46 -3.10 7.81 -6.40
CA PHE A 46 -3.03 9.16 -5.83
C PHE A 46 -4.39 9.87 -5.70
N PRO A 47 -5.26 9.92 -6.74
CA PRO A 47 -6.58 10.53 -6.59
C PRO A 47 -7.47 9.79 -5.58
N LEU A 48 -7.36 8.45 -5.49
CA LEU A 48 -8.09 7.65 -4.52
C LEU A 48 -7.63 7.96 -3.09
N TYR A 49 -6.32 8.07 -2.89
CA TYR A 49 -5.71 8.44 -1.61
C TYR A 49 -6.17 9.83 -1.15
N ILE A 50 -6.17 10.83 -2.03
CA ILE A 50 -6.72 12.17 -1.72
C ILE A 50 -8.20 12.08 -1.33
N GLY A 51 -8.98 11.31 -2.08
CA GLY A 51 -10.40 11.10 -1.77
C GLY A 51 -10.61 10.48 -0.39
N ILE A 52 -9.82 9.48 -0.02
CA ILE A 52 -9.85 8.86 1.32
C ILE A 52 -9.54 9.90 2.40
N ILE A 53 -8.48 10.69 2.24
CA ILE A 53 -8.09 11.73 3.20
C ILE A 53 -9.23 12.75 3.42
N ILE A 54 -9.78 13.29 2.34
CA ILE A 54 -10.85 14.29 2.41
C ILE A 54 -12.07 13.73 3.15
N LEU A 55 -12.39 12.46 2.93
CA LEU A 55 -13.51 11.81 3.59
C LEU A 55 -13.21 11.51 5.06
N GLN A 56 -12.00 11.07 5.39
CA GLN A 56 -11.69 10.56 6.73
C GLN A 56 -11.23 11.64 7.71
N THR A 57 -10.56 12.70 7.24
CA THR A 57 -9.98 13.73 8.12
C THR A 57 -11.00 14.80 8.50
N PRO A 58 -11.38 14.93 9.78
CA PRO A 58 -12.26 16.01 10.22
C PRO A 58 -11.50 17.33 10.22
N ASN A 59 -12.03 18.36 9.54
CA ASN A 59 -11.40 19.68 9.45
C ASN A 59 -11.08 20.30 10.83
N SER A 60 -11.84 19.95 11.86
CA SER A 60 -11.66 20.46 13.23
C SER A 60 -10.38 19.98 13.92
N MET A 61 -9.68 18.99 13.36
CA MET A 61 -8.45 18.46 13.95
C MET A 61 -7.19 19.12 13.37
N ILE A 62 -7.25 19.77 12.22
CA ILE A 62 -6.06 20.30 11.55
C ILE A 62 -5.74 21.70 12.08
N LEU A 63 -4.52 21.89 12.59
CA LEU A 63 -4.08 23.15 13.20
C LEU A 63 -3.05 23.91 12.36
N VAL A 64 -2.54 23.29 11.30
CA VAL A 64 -1.55 23.88 10.39
C VAL A 64 -2.20 24.51 9.16
N GLY A 65 -1.46 25.42 8.50
CA GLY A 65 -1.94 26.11 7.31
C GLY A 65 -2.06 25.20 6.06
N PRO A 66 -2.85 25.59 5.04
CA PRO A 66 -3.13 24.77 3.86
C PRO A 66 -1.89 24.27 3.10
N LEU A 67 -0.85 25.09 2.97
CA LEU A 67 0.39 24.68 2.31
C LEU A 67 1.10 23.54 3.07
N SER A 68 1.14 23.62 4.40
CA SER A 68 1.71 22.56 5.24
C SER A 68 0.92 21.26 5.10
N ILE A 69 -0.41 21.33 5.04
CA ILE A 69 -1.27 20.15 4.81
C ILE A 69 -0.86 19.44 3.51
N VAL A 70 -0.75 20.19 2.41
CA VAL A 70 -0.37 19.63 1.10
C VAL A 70 1.01 18.99 1.16
N ILE A 71 1.99 19.67 1.75
CA ILE A 71 3.36 19.15 1.88
C ILE A 71 3.38 17.87 2.71
N ILE A 72 2.71 17.86 3.86
CA ILE A 72 2.67 16.71 4.77
C ILE A 72 2.04 15.50 4.07
N TYR A 73 0.88 15.66 3.41
CA TYR A 73 0.23 14.54 2.75
C TYR A 73 1.02 14.02 1.53
N ILE A 74 1.63 14.91 0.73
CA ILE A 74 2.48 14.49 -0.39
C ILE A 74 3.73 13.78 0.13
N ALA A 75 4.38 14.30 1.17
CA ALA A 75 5.55 13.66 1.77
C ALA A 75 5.20 12.29 2.35
N ALA A 76 4.12 12.18 3.12
CA ALA A 76 3.63 10.93 3.69
C ALA A 76 3.31 9.91 2.58
N TYR A 77 2.70 10.37 1.49
CA TYR A 77 2.40 9.52 0.34
C TYR A 77 3.67 8.98 -0.32
N LEU A 78 4.64 9.86 -0.64
CA LEU A 78 5.90 9.46 -1.25
C LEU A 78 6.69 8.51 -0.32
N LEU A 79 6.75 8.80 0.98
CA LEU A 79 7.36 7.90 1.95
C LEU A 79 6.68 6.53 1.95
N GLY A 80 5.34 6.48 1.96
CA GLY A 80 4.59 5.22 1.91
C GLY A 80 4.94 4.36 0.70
N TRP A 81 5.18 4.97 -0.46
CA TRP A 81 5.55 4.24 -1.68
C TRP A 81 7.02 3.82 -1.76
N PHE A 82 7.94 4.60 -1.18
CA PHE A 82 9.39 4.38 -1.33
C PHE A 82 10.08 3.76 -0.11
N SER A 83 9.49 3.83 1.08
CA SER A 83 10.09 3.29 2.31
C SER A 83 10.26 1.77 2.25
N MET A 84 9.22 1.03 1.83
CA MET A 84 9.28 -0.43 1.79
C MET A 84 10.27 -0.96 0.74
N PRO A 85 10.30 -0.46 -0.52
CA PRO A 85 11.34 -0.80 -1.50
C PRO A 85 12.75 -0.54 -1.00
N PHE A 86 12.98 0.61 -0.35
CA PHE A 86 14.28 0.96 0.18
C PHE A 86 14.74 -0.01 1.27
N ILE A 87 13.87 -0.33 2.22
CA ILE A 87 14.20 -1.25 3.33
C ILE A 87 14.39 -2.67 2.79
N MET A 88 13.48 -3.13 1.93
CA MET A 88 13.55 -4.47 1.36
C MET A 88 14.74 -4.66 0.43
N PHE A 89 15.29 -3.60 -0.14
CA PHE A 89 16.54 -3.70 -0.90
C PHE A 89 17.64 -4.31 -0.03
N TYR A 90 17.72 -3.95 1.26
CA TYR A 90 18.69 -4.55 2.19
C TYR A 90 18.22 -5.88 2.79
N VAL A 91 16.92 -6.00 3.13
CA VAL A 91 16.37 -7.25 3.69
C VAL A 91 16.55 -8.41 2.73
N CYS A 92 16.25 -8.22 1.44
CA CYS A 92 16.41 -9.25 0.41
C CYS A 92 17.87 -9.75 0.32
N ARG A 93 18.87 -8.87 0.49
CA ARG A 93 20.28 -9.29 0.54
C ARG A 93 20.56 -10.14 1.78
N GLY A 94 20.06 -9.70 2.93
CA GLY A 94 20.23 -10.41 4.19
C GLY A 94 19.61 -11.81 4.20
N ILE A 95 18.56 -12.04 3.41
CA ILE A 95 17.88 -13.35 3.30
C ILE A 95 18.18 -14.09 1.98
N ASN A 96 19.15 -13.62 1.17
CA ASN A 96 19.54 -14.19 -0.12
C ASN A 96 18.39 -14.30 -1.14
N ARG A 97 17.54 -13.27 -1.23
CA ARG A 97 16.40 -13.15 -2.17
C ARG A 97 16.49 -11.91 -3.07
N GLU A 98 17.72 -11.48 -3.38
CA GLU A 98 17.98 -10.31 -4.24
C GLU A 98 17.40 -10.51 -5.65
N ASP A 99 17.49 -11.73 -6.18
CA ASP A 99 17.01 -12.06 -7.52
C ASP A 99 15.49 -11.90 -7.66
N ASN A 100 14.74 -12.05 -6.57
CA ASN A 100 13.27 -11.93 -6.55
C ASN A 100 12.79 -10.50 -6.29
N PHE A 101 13.69 -9.56 -5.98
CA PHE A 101 13.34 -8.22 -5.53
C PHE A 101 12.46 -7.47 -6.52
N TYR A 102 12.82 -7.43 -7.81
CA TYR A 102 12.05 -6.66 -8.79
C TYR A 102 10.66 -7.24 -9.01
N GLN A 103 10.55 -8.55 -9.22
CA GLN A 103 9.24 -9.20 -9.42
C GLN A 103 8.33 -9.00 -8.20
N TYR A 104 8.86 -9.17 -6.98
CA TYR A 104 8.12 -8.91 -5.76
C TYR A 104 7.57 -7.48 -5.72
N PHE A 105 8.40 -6.46 -5.98
CA PHE A 105 7.95 -5.08 -5.90
C PHE A 105 7.01 -4.65 -7.02
N ILE A 106 7.17 -5.23 -8.21
CA ILE A 106 6.22 -5.01 -9.31
C ILE A 106 4.83 -5.49 -8.88
N VAL A 107 4.74 -6.73 -8.36
CA VAL A 107 3.48 -7.31 -7.88
C VAL A 107 2.94 -6.51 -6.70
N TYR A 108 3.79 -6.18 -5.73
CA TYR A 108 3.45 -5.39 -4.56
C TYR A 108 2.82 -4.05 -4.96
N ASN A 109 3.44 -3.29 -5.87
CA ASN A 109 2.92 -1.98 -6.29
C ASN A 109 1.51 -2.07 -6.90
N TRP A 110 1.28 -3.07 -7.77
CA TRP A 110 -0.05 -3.29 -8.34
C TRP A 110 -1.07 -3.82 -7.33
N ALA A 111 -0.62 -4.66 -6.39
CA ALA A 111 -1.44 -5.12 -5.26
C ALA A 111 -1.84 -3.95 -4.35
N THR A 112 -0.94 -3.01 -4.08
CA THR A 112 -1.18 -1.80 -3.30
C THR A 112 -2.23 -0.91 -3.97
N LEU A 113 -2.21 -0.75 -5.31
CA LEU A 113 -3.28 -0.05 -6.02
C LEU A 113 -4.65 -0.72 -5.79
N PHE A 114 -4.71 -2.05 -5.87
CA PHE A 114 -5.95 -2.79 -5.63
C PHE A 114 -6.43 -2.63 -4.18
N GLN A 115 -5.51 -2.71 -3.21
CA GLN A 115 -5.79 -2.45 -1.80
C GLN A 115 -6.34 -1.05 -1.56
N ILE A 116 -5.69 -0.01 -2.10
CA ILE A 116 -6.15 1.38 -1.95
C ILE A 116 -7.53 1.56 -2.59
N THR A 117 -7.77 0.95 -3.75
CA THR A 117 -9.08 0.98 -4.42
C THR A 117 -10.16 0.32 -3.56
N PHE A 118 -9.86 -0.84 -2.98
CA PHE A 118 -10.77 -1.56 -2.09
C PHE A 118 -11.07 -0.75 -0.82
N MET A 119 -10.05 -0.15 -0.20
CA MET A 119 -10.21 0.70 0.98
C MET A 119 -10.98 1.99 0.68
N ALA A 120 -10.77 2.59 -0.50
CA ALA A 120 -11.53 3.75 -0.96
C ALA A 120 -13.02 3.40 -1.09
N ALA A 121 -13.34 2.25 -1.70
CA ALA A 121 -14.72 1.80 -1.84
C ALA A 121 -15.40 1.59 -0.48
N ILE A 122 -14.73 0.93 0.47
CA ILE A 122 -15.25 0.74 1.83
C ILE A 122 -15.47 2.08 2.53
N THR A 123 -14.53 3.02 2.40
CA THR A 123 -14.62 4.37 2.99
C THR A 123 -15.84 5.12 2.44
N ILE A 124 -16.03 5.11 1.13
CA ILE A 124 -17.19 5.74 0.46
C ILE A 124 -18.49 5.11 0.95
N CYS A 125 -18.60 3.78 0.94
CA CYS A 125 -19.80 3.08 1.42
C CYS A 125 -20.14 3.40 2.88
N THR A 126 -19.12 3.50 3.73
CA THR A 126 -19.29 3.87 5.14
C THR A 126 -19.78 5.31 5.27
N LYS A 127 -19.23 6.25 4.50
CA LYS A 127 -19.65 7.67 4.52
C LYS A 127 -21.06 7.90 3.97
N LEU A 128 -21.48 7.10 3.01
CA LEU A 128 -22.84 7.11 2.48
C LEU A 128 -23.85 6.38 3.38
N ASN A 129 -23.43 5.87 4.55
CA ASN A 129 -24.26 5.09 5.48
C ASN A 129 -24.90 3.85 4.82
N ILE A 130 -24.25 3.26 3.81
CA ILE A 130 -24.69 2.00 3.19
C ILE A 130 -24.60 0.86 4.21
N PHE A 131 -23.57 0.91 5.06
CA PHE A 131 -23.42 -0.02 6.19
C PHE A 131 -24.00 0.59 7.47
N HIS A 132 -24.67 -0.24 8.26
CA HIS A 132 -25.06 0.15 9.62
C HIS A 132 -23.79 0.46 10.45
N PRO A 133 -23.74 1.56 11.23
CA PRO A 133 -22.54 1.98 11.97
C PRO A 133 -21.95 0.90 12.88
N GLY A 134 -22.81 0.09 13.52
CA GLY A 134 -22.38 -1.02 14.38
C GLY A 134 -21.67 -2.17 13.66
N ILE A 135 -21.77 -2.27 12.33
CA ILE A 135 -21.18 -3.35 11.53
C ILE A 135 -20.01 -2.84 10.68
N ALA A 136 -20.00 -1.54 10.34
CA ALA A 136 -18.94 -0.93 9.52
C ALA A 136 -17.53 -1.20 10.08
N GLY A 137 -17.35 -1.11 11.41
CA GLY A 137 -16.08 -1.41 12.06
C GLY A 137 -15.62 -2.85 11.86
N ILE A 138 -16.55 -3.82 11.93
CA ILE A 138 -16.26 -5.25 11.69
C ILE A 138 -15.85 -5.47 10.23
N PHE A 139 -16.53 -4.85 9.28
CA PHE A 139 -16.16 -4.93 7.86
C PHE A 139 -14.77 -4.37 7.58
N ILE A 140 -14.44 -3.21 8.16
CA ILE A 140 -13.10 -2.62 8.03
C ILE A 140 -12.04 -3.56 8.63
N PHE A 141 -12.30 -4.14 9.80
CA PHE A 141 -11.38 -5.09 10.42
C PHE A 141 -11.15 -6.32 9.54
N ILE A 142 -12.22 -6.92 9.01
CA ILE A 142 -12.12 -8.06 8.10
C ILE A 142 -11.37 -7.69 6.81
N ALA A 143 -11.63 -6.50 6.26
CA ALA A 143 -10.93 -5.99 5.08
C ALA A 143 -9.41 -5.88 5.33
N ILE A 144 -9.01 -5.29 6.46
CA ILE A 144 -7.60 -5.19 6.84
C ILE A 144 -6.99 -6.59 7.00
N ALA A 145 -7.67 -7.51 7.69
CA ALA A 145 -7.18 -8.88 7.85
C ALA A 145 -6.98 -9.59 6.50
N MET A 146 -7.93 -9.46 5.57
CA MET A 146 -7.80 -10.02 4.22
C MET A 146 -6.64 -9.40 3.44
N ILE A 147 -6.44 -8.09 3.56
CA ILE A 147 -5.31 -7.38 2.94
C ILE A 147 -3.98 -7.92 3.46
N LEU A 148 -3.83 -8.07 4.79
CA LEU A 148 -2.59 -8.58 5.40
C LEU A 148 -2.30 -10.03 4.98
N ILE A 149 -3.34 -10.88 4.92
CA ILE A 149 -3.22 -12.26 4.43
C ILE A 149 -2.78 -12.26 2.97
N TYR A 150 -3.37 -11.41 2.14
CA TYR A 150 -3.04 -11.28 0.73
C TYR A 150 -1.60 -10.79 0.50
N GLN A 151 -1.16 -9.77 1.25
CA GLN A 151 0.22 -9.30 1.22
C GLN A 151 1.21 -10.39 1.66
N ALA A 152 0.89 -11.15 2.72
CA ALA A 152 1.73 -12.26 3.17
C ALA A 152 1.81 -13.37 2.12
N TYR A 153 0.70 -13.66 1.44
CA TYR A 153 0.68 -14.60 0.33
C TYR A 153 1.58 -14.14 -0.83
N ILE A 154 1.50 -12.87 -1.24
CA ILE A 154 2.38 -12.30 -2.26
C ILE A 154 3.84 -12.37 -1.84
N ALA A 155 4.17 -11.96 -0.61
CA ALA A 155 5.54 -12.00 -0.11
C ALA A 155 6.09 -13.43 -0.08
N HIS A 156 5.31 -14.39 0.42
CA HIS A 156 5.67 -15.81 0.42
C HIS A 156 5.94 -16.32 -1.00
N LEU A 157 5.04 -16.01 -1.93
CA LEU A 157 5.07 -16.56 -3.28
C LEU A 157 6.17 -15.90 -4.14
N ALA A 158 6.26 -14.58 -4.15
CA ALA A 158 7.15 -13.85 -5.05
C ALA A 158 8.60 -13.83 -4.55
N LEU A 159 8.83 -13.75 -3.22
CA LEU A 159 10.18 -13.83 -2.64
C LEU A 159 10.59 -15.25 -2.28
N GLU A 160 9.69 -16.23 -2.42
CA GLU A 160 9.94 -17.64 -2.06
C GLU A 160 10.44 -17.83 -0.61
N VAL A 161 10.01 -16.96 0.31
CA VAL A 161 10.39 -17.03 1.73
C VAL A 161 9.49 -18.00 2.49
N SER A 162 9.83 -18.38 3.73
CA SER A 162 8.90 -19.15 4.57
C SER A 162 7.64 -18.33 4.91
N ARG A 163 6.55 -18.98 5.32
CA ARG A 163 5.33 -18.28 5.77
C ARG A 163 5.60 -17.32 6.94
N LEU A 164 6.49 -17.71 7.84
CA LEU A 164 6.93 -16.85 8.95
C LEU A 164 7.75 -15.64 8.45
N GLY A 165 8.62 -15.85 7.46
CA GLY A 165 9.34 -14.76 6.80
C GLY A 165 8.41 -13.77 6.11
N ALA A 166 7.40 -14.27 5.39
CA ALA A 166 6.38 -13.44 4.76
C ALA A 166 5.56 -12.64 5.78
N LEU A 167 5.17 -13.27 6.90
CA LEU A 167 4.50 -12.58 8.00
C LEU A 167 5.37 -11.46 8.58
N ALA A 168 6.66 -11.70 8.79
CA ALA A 168 7.59 -10.68 9.28
C ALA A 168 7.72 -9.49 8.32
N ILE A 169 7.72 -9.74 7.00
CA ILE A 169 7.72 -8.69 5.97
C ILE A 169 6.44 -7.85 6.06
N VAL A 170 5.27 -8.47 6.22
CA VAL A 170 4.00 -7.74 6.38
C VAL A 170 3.94 -6.95 7.68
N ILE A 171 4.45 -7.49 8.78
CA ILE A 171 4.55 -6.76 10.06
C ILE A 171 5.46 -5.55 9.90
N LEU A 172 6.58 -5.69 9.20
CA LEU A 172 7.49 -4.60 8.91
C LEU A 172 6.80 -3.51 8.07
N ASP A 173 6.10 -3.90 7.00
CA ASP A 173 5.33 -2.98 6.15
C ASP A 173 4.27 -2.20 6.93
N LEU A 174 3.47 -2.93 7.73
CA LEU A 174 2.47 -2.34 8.61
C LEU A 174 3.08 -1.35 9.61
N THR A 175 4.22 -1.72 10.21
CA THR A 175 4.93 -0.86 11.18
C THR A 175 5.39 0.44 10.52
N ILE A 176 5.97 0.36 9.32
CA ILE A 176 6.41 1.53 8.55
C ILE A 176 5.20 2.42 8.20
N GLY A 177 4.11 1.82 7.72
CA GLY A 177 2.88 2.55 7.39
C GLY A 177 2.32 3.30 8.59
N LEU A 178 2.18 2.63 9.75
CA LEU A 178 1.70 3.24 10.99
C LEU A 178 2.63 4.35 11.51
N LEU A 179 3.94 4.19 11.36
CA LEU A 179 4.90 5.24 11.71
C LEU A 179 4.71 6.47 10.81
N ILE A 180 4.64 6.29 9.49
CA ILE A 180 4.45 7.41 8.56
C ILE A 180 3.12 8.14 8.86
N GLU A 181 2.03 7.38 9.04
CA GLU A 181 0.72 7.93 9.37
C GLU A 181 0.75 8.71 10.70
N GLY A 182 1.29 8.10 11.76
CA GLY A 182 1.37 8.75 13.07
C GLY A 182 2.18 10.05 13.05
N TRP A 183 3.26 10.11 12.27
CA TRP A 183 4.06 11.32 12.10
C TRP A 183 3.33 12.37 11.28
N ALA A 184 2.64 11.98 10.21
CA ALA A 184 1.80 12.88 9.43
C ALA A 184 0.69 13.49 10.30
N THR A 185 0.02 12.69 11.13
CA THR A 185 -0.99 13.18 12.07
C THR A 185 -0.41 14.18 13.05
N LYS A 186 0.72 13.89 13.70
CA LYS A 186 1.36 14.83 14.63
C LYS A 186 1.68 16.18 13.98
N LEU A 187 2.25 16.13 12.78
CA LEU A 187 2.57 17.34 12.00
C LEU A 187 1.30 18.14 11.65
N LEU A 188 0.20 17.46 11.28
CA LEU A 188 -1.09 18.10 11.01
C LEU A 188 -1.72 18.75 12.24
N LEU A 189 -1.50 18.16 13.42
CA LEU A 189 -1.88 18.70 14.72
C LEU A 189 -0.96 19.84 15.19
N GLY A 190 0.05 20.23 14.41
CA GLY A 190 1.02 21.26 14.78
C GLY A 190 1.93 20.84 15.95
N GLN A 191 2.01 19.55 16.25
CA GLN A 191 2.86 19.02 17.31
C GLN A 191 4.30 18.85 16.78
N GLY A 192 5.27 19.20 17.63
CA GLY A 192 6.68 18.93 17.37
C GLY A 192 6.91 17.43 17.15
N VAL A 193 7.75 17.12 16.16
CA VAL A 193 8.10 15.74 15.76
C VAL A 193 8.92 15.03 16.85
N PHE A 194 9.77 15.81 17.52
CA PHE A 194 10.44 15.46 18.76
C PHE A 194 9.92 16.44 19.82
N GLY A 195 9.45 15.90 20.94
CA GLY A 195 8.66 16.65 21.91
C GLY A 195 9.34 17.92 22.44
N GLY A 196 8.50 18.94 22.61
CA GLY A 196 8.69 20.17 23.35
C GLY A 196 7.32 20.83 23.44
#